data_AF-A0A9E3BX32-F1
#
_entry.id   AF-A0A9E3BX32-F1
#
_cell.length_a   1.000
_cell.length_b   1.000
_cell.length_c   1.000
_cell.angle_alpha   90.00
_cell.angle_beta   90.00
_cell.angle_gamma   90.00
#
_symmetry.space_group_name_H-M   'P 1'
#
loop_
_entity.id
_entity.type
_entity.pdbx_description
1 polymer ?
#
loop_
_entity_poly.entity_id
_entity_poly.type
_entity_poly.pdbx_seq_one_letter_code
_entity_poly.pdbx_strand_id
1 'polypeptide(L)'
;TQRMSQALINTLLARGDALFAVGDVSGARRFYERAADGGSAHAAATVGKTYDPAFLAAIKVRGMQPDPNAAAAWYRTAAALGDPEAPRLLERLGAGPNR
;
A
#
# COMPACT_ATOMS: atom_id res chain seq x y z
N THR A 1 -10.70 1.39 -18.99
CA THR A 1 -10.21 0.42 -17.98
C THR A 1 -11.41 -0.17 -17.27
N GLN A 2 -11.61 -1.49 -17.32
CA GLN A 2 -12.76 -2.12 -16.65
C GLN A 2 -12.49 -2.22 -15.15
N ARG A 3 -13.33 -1.58 -14.33
CA ARG A 3 -13.24 -1.63 -12.86
C ARG A 3 -13.47 -3.07 -12.38
N MET A 4 -12.62 -3.57 -11.50
CA MET A 4 -12.77 -4.93 -10.94
C MET A 4 -14.02 -5.01 -10.04
N SER A 5 -14.61 -6.19 -9.92
CA SER A 5 -15.69 -6.40 -8.95
C SER A 5 -15.15 -6.31 -7.52
N GLN A 6 -16.00 -5.86 -6.59
CA GLN A 6 -15.60 -5.75 -5.18
C GLN A 6 -15.20 -7.12 -4.59
N ALA A 7 -15.87 -8.20 -5.00
CA ALA A 7 -15.54 -9.55 -4.56
C ALA A 7 -14.12 -9.97 -4.99
N LEU A 8 -13.71 -9.62 -6.22
CA LEU A 8 -12.36 -9.89 -6.69
C LEU A 8 -11.31 -9.07 -5.93
N ILE A 9 -11.58 -7.78 -5.70
CA ILE A 9 -10.72 -6.90 -4.89
C ILE A 9 -10.53 -7.50 -3.50
N ASN A 10 -11.62 -7.93 -2.85
CA ASN A 10 -11.55 -8.52 -1.51
C ASN A 10 -10.77 -9.84 -1.50
N THR A 11 -10.89 -10.65 -2.55
CA THR A 11 -10.11 -11.90 -2.70
C THR A 11 -8.62 -11.62 -2.82
N LEU A 12 -8.25 -10.60 -3.61
CA LEU A 12 -6.86 -10.17 -3.76
C LEU A 12 -6.29 -9.65 -2.43
N LEU A 13 -7.05 -8.80 -1.72
CA LEU A 13 -6.68 -8.31 -0.39
C LEU A 13 -6.43 -9.46 0.59
N ALA A 14 -7.39 -10.39 0.71
CA ALA A 14 -7.26 -11.54 1.60
C ALA A 14 -6.03 -12.41 1.26
N ARG A 15 -5.70 -12.57 -0.03
CA ARG A 15 -4.51 -13.30 -0.44
C ARG A 15 -3.21 -12.54 -0.11
N GLY A 16 -3.22 -11.23 -0.26
CA GLY A 16 -2.12 -10.36 0.20
C GLY A 16 -1.91 -10.47 1.71
N ASP A 17 -2.99 -10.37 2.49
CA ASP A 17 -2.96 -10.45 3.95
C ASP A 17 -2.43 -11.80 4.44
N ALA A 18 -2.83 -12.90 3.80
CA ALA A 18 -2.33 -14.23 4.14
C ALA A 18 -0.81 -14.37 3.92
N LEU A 19 -0.27 -13.78 2.84
CA LEU A 19 1.17 -13.77 2.57
C LEU A 19 1.92 -12.84 3.53
N PHE A 20 1.33 -11.67 3.81
CA PHE A 20 1.89 -10.72 4.76
C PHE A 20 2.00 -11.33 6.16
N ALA A 21 0.98 -12.07 6.60
CA ALA A 21 0.93 -12.73 7.90
C ALA A 21 2.05 -13.78 8.10
N VAL A 22 2.54 -14.39 7.03
CA VAL A 22 3.68 -15.34 7.07
C VAL A 22 5.02 -14.67 6.75
N GLY A 23 5.06 -13.34 6.66
CA GLY A 23 6.27 -12.56 6.42
C GLY A 23 6.68 -12.42 4.96
N ASP A 24 5.89 -12.92 4.01
CA ASP A 24 6.14 -12.72 2.58
C ASP A 24 5.58 -11.36 2.11
N VAL A 25 6.29 -10.29 2.50
CA VAL A 25 5.90 -8.90 2.18
C VAL A 25 5.95 -8.65 0.67
N SER A 26 6.95 -9.19 -0.03
CA SER A 26 7.10 -9.03 -1.48
C SER A 26 5.99 -9.76 -2.25
N GLY A 27 5.61 -10.96 -1.82
CA GLY A 27 4.48 -11.69 -2.35
C GLY A 27 3.16 -10.99 -2.08
N ALA A 28 2.95 -10.52 -0.85
CA ALA A 28 1.76 -9.77 -0.46
C ALA A 28 1.57 -8.49 -1.30
N ARG A 29 2.66 -7.74 -1.52
CA ARG A 29 2.67 -6.50 -2.30
C ARG A 29 2.04 -6.69 -3.68
N ARG A 30 2.35 -7.77 -4.40
CA ARG A 30 1.81 -8.01 -5.75
C ARG A 30 0.28 -8.14 -5.76
N PHE A 31 -0.30 -8.72 -4.72
CA PHE A 31 -1.76 -8.81 -4.60
C PHE A 31 -2.39 -7.47 -4.28
N TYR A 32 -1.77 -6.70 -3.40
CA TYR A 32 -2.21 -5.34 -3.08
C TYR A 32 -2.10 -4.41 -4.31
N GLU A 33 -1.02 -4.48 -5.09
CA GLU A 33 -0.86 -3.74 -6.35
C GLU A 33 -2.01 -4.07 -7.31
N ARG A 34 -2.35 -5.35 -7.46
CA ARG A 34 -3.46 -5.76 -8.33
C ARG A 34 -4.82 -5.28 -7.83
N ALA A 35 -5.04 -5.25 -6.52
CA ALA A 35 -6.26 -4.71 -5.92
C ALA A 35 -6.34 -3.18 -6.08
N ALA A 36 -5.20 -2.48 -5.98
CA ALA A 36 -5.09 -1.04 -6.21
C ALA A 36 -5.41 -0.67 -7.66
N ASP A 37 -4.89 -1.44 -8.63
CA ASP A 37 -5.24 -1.31 -10.06
C ASP A 37 -6.76 -1.49 -10.30
N GLY A 38 -7.40 -2.31 -9.47
CA GLY A 38 -8.85 -2.52 -9.46
C GLY A 38 -9.66 -1.34 -8.89
N GLY A 39 -9.00 -0.35 -8.29
CA GLY A 39 -9.60 0.84 -7.69
C GLY A 39 -9.68 0.83 -6.16
N SER A 40 -9.00 -0.11 -5.48
CA SER A 40 -8.98 -0.14 -4.01
C SER A 40 -8.02 0.90 -3.43
N ALA A 41 -8.58 1.96 -2.85
CA ALA A 41 -7.81 2.99 -2.15
C ALA A 41 -6.99 2.41 -0.99
N HIS A 42 -7.60 1.51 -0.22
CA HIS A 42 -6.95 0.81 0.88
C HIS A 42 -5.78 -0.06 0.41
N ALA A 43 -5.92 -0.74 -0.74
CA ALA A 43 -4.83 -1.53 -1.29
C ALA A 43 -3.66 -0.64 -1.72
N ALA A 44 -3.92 0.50 -2.37
CA ALA A 44 -2.88 1.47 -2.72
C ALA A 44 -2.13 1.97 -1.49
N ALA A 45 -2.83 2.31 -0.40
CA ALA A 45 -2.20 2.69 0.86
C ALA A 45 -1.35 1.54 1.44
N THR A 46 -1.83 0.31 1.33
CA THR A 46 -1.11 -0.86 1.82
C THR A 46 0.16 -1.14 1.01
N VAL A 47 0.14 -0.97 -0.32
CA VAL A 47 1.37 -1.02 -1.13
C VAL A 47 2.37 0.04 -0.66
N GLY A 48 1.91 1.28 -0.44
CA GLY A 48 2.76 2.36 0.07
C GLY A 48 3.45 2.00 1.38
N LYS A 49 2.72 1.37 2.33
CA LYS A 49 3.29 0.88 3.60
C LYS A 49 4.42 -0.12 3.38
N THR A 50 4.34 -0.99 2.38
CA THR A 50 5.41 -1.95 2.09
C THR A 50 6.70 -1.32 1.54
N TYR A 51 6.70 -0.03 1.21
CA TYR A 51 7.89 0.73 0.84
C TYR A 51 8.29 1.77 1.92
N ASP A 52 7.39 2.06 2.86
CA ASP A 52 7.53 3.12 3.85
C ASP A 52 8.57 2.75 4.93
N PRO A 53 9.65 3.55 5.11
CA PRO A 53 10.71 3.24 6.08
C PRO A 53 10.20 2.99 7.50
N ALA A 54 9.24 3.80 7.96
CA ALA A 54 8.75 3.70 9.33
C ALA A 54 7.80 2.52 9.51
N PHE A 55 7.05 2.11 8.47
CA PHE A 55 6.26 0.89 8.52
C PHE A 55 7.16 -0.36 8.53
N LEU A 56 8.16 -0.42 7.64
CA LEU A 56 9.10 -1.55 7.59
C LEU A 56 9.90 -1.70 8.89
N ALA A 57 10.29 -0.57 9.50
CA ALA A 57 10.91 -0.58 10.83
C ALA A 57 9.96 -1.10 11.92
N ALA A 58 8.68 -0.70 11.89
CA ALA A 58 7.69 -1.13 12.88
C ALA A 58 7.43 -2.65 12.84
N ILE A 59 7.42 -3.26 11.65
CA ILE A 59 7.24 -4.71 11.49
C ILE A 59 8.54 -5.52 11.59
N LYS A 60 9.68 -4.85 11.81
CA LYS A 60 11.02 -5.46 11.95
C LYS A 60 11.39 -6.41 10.80
N VAL A 61 10.96 -6.09 9.57
CA VAL A 61 11.32 -6.90 8.40
C VAL A 61 12.83 -6.80 8.13
N ARG A 62 13.45 -7.92 7.75
CA ARG A 62 14.87 -7.97 7.40
C ARG A 62 15.05 -8.10 5.89
N GLY A 63 16.08 -7.45 5.34
CA GLY A 63 16.45 -7.59 3.94
C GLY A 63 15.57 -6.83 2.94
N MET A 64 14.54 -6.12 3.39
CA MET A 64 13.75 -5.24 2.54
C MET A 64 14.29 -3.80 2.63
N GLN A 65 14.65 -3.23 1.49
CA GLN A 65 15.07 -1.84 1.41
C GLN A 65 13.83 -0.95 1.28
N PRO A 66 13.68 0.09 2.13
CA PRO A 66 12.60 1.06 1.98
C PRO A 66 12.80 1.91 0.73
N ASP A 67 11.70 2.41 0.18
CA ASP A 67 11.69 3.39 -0.91
C ASP A 67 10.64 4.48 -0.59
N PRO A 68 11.06 5.60 0.03
CA PRO A 68 10.16 6.70 0.35
C PRO A 68 9.46 7.30 -0.87
N ASN A 69 10.10 7.29 -2.04
CA ASN A 69 9.51 7.87 -3.25
C ASN A 69 8.39 6.97 -3.77
N ALA A 70 8.60 5.66 -3.79
CA ALA A 70 7.56 4.69 -4.12
C ALA A 70 6.41 4.74 -3.09
N ALA A 71 6.71 4.81 -1.79
CA ALA A 71 5.69 4.96 -0.75
C ALA A 71 4.83 6.21 -0.99
N ALA A 72 5.44 7.36 -1.26
CA ALA A 72 4.74 8.61 -1.53
C ALA A 72 3.87 8.51 -2.80
N ALA A 73 4.37 7.89 -3.87
CA ALA A 73 3.58 7.68 -5.09
C ALA A 73 2.31 6.87 -4.81
N TRP A 74 2.43 5.77 -4.08
CA TRP A 74 1.30 4.93 -3.72
C TRP A 74 0.31 5.60 -2.76
N TYR A 75 0.80 6.37 -1.78
CA TYR A 75 -0.08 7.15 -0.92
C TYR A 75 -0.82 8.25 -1.69
N ARG A 76 -0.19 8.91 -2.68
CA ARG A 76 -0.92 9.85 -3.56
C ARG A 76 -2.00 9.14 -4.36
N THR A 77 -1.72 7.95 -4.91
CA THR A 77 -2.75 7.13 -5.56
C THR A 77 -3.88 6.77 -4.60
N ALA A 78 -3.56 6.37 -3.37
CA ALA A 78 -4.55 6.06 -2.34
C ALA A 78 -5.43 7.29 -2.01
N ALA A 79 -4.82 8.47 -1.82
CA ALA A 79 -5.55 9.72 -1.60
C ALA A 79 -6.47 10.06 -2.79
N ALA A 80 -6.00 9.90 -4.03
CA ALA A 80 -6.81 10.12 -5.23
C ALA A 80 -7.99 9.13 -5.36
N LEU A 81 -7.84 7.92 -4.81
CA LEU A 81 -8.89 6.91 -4.73
C LEU A 81 -9.79 7.07 -3.50
N GLY A 82 -9.50 8.02 -2.60
CA GLY A 82 -10.31 8.34 -1.42
C GLY A 82 -9.93 7.59 -0.14
N ASP A 83 -8.69 7.10 -0.01
CA ASP A 83 -8.22 6.51 1.25
C ASP A 83 -8.06 7.61 2.32
N PRO A 84 -8.73 7.51 3.48
CA PRO A 84 -8.71 8.56 4.49
C PRO A 84 -7.38 8.66 5.25
N GLU A 85 -6.57 7.60 5.27
CA GLU A 85 -5.28 7.60 5.97
C GLU A 85 -4.14 8.17 5.10
N ALA A 86 -4.32 8.16 3.77
CA ALA A 86 -3.28 8.55 2.82
C ALA A 86 -2.68 9.96 3.06
N PRO A 87 -3.44 11.02 3.36
CA PRO A 87 -2.86 12.33 3.68
C PRO A 87 -1.93 12.28 4.90
N ARG A 88 -2.36 11.61 5.97
CA ARG A 88 -1.57 11.45 7.20
C ARG A 88 -0.29 10.64 6.95
N LEU A 89 -0.37 9.62 6.10
CA LEU A 89 0.78 8.81 5.69
C LEU A 89 1.79 9.63 4.88
N LEU A 90 1.32 10.49 3.96
CA LEU A 90 2.16 11.42 3.20
C LEU A 90 2.85 12.44 4.13
N GLU A 91 2.12 13.05 5.05
CA GLU A 91 2.69 13.99 6.02
C GLU A 91 3.77 13.33 6.88
N ARG A 92 3.50 12.14 7.43
CA ARG A 92 4.48 11.38 8.22
C ARG A 92 5.73 11.03 7.40
N LEU A 93 5.58 10.77 6.11
CA LEU A 93 6.69 10.47 5.21
C LEU A 93 7.49 11.73 4.80
N GLY A 94 7.03 12.93 5.16
CA GLY A 94 7.61 14.19 4.71
C GLY A 94 7.23 14.56 3.27
N ALA A 95 6.21 13.90 2.71
CA ALA A 95 5.70 14.09 1.36
C ALA A 95 4.27 14.66 1.33
N GLY A 96 3.86 15.31 2.42
CA GLY A 96 2.58 16.01 2.53
C GLY A 96 2.43 17.12 1.48
N PRO A 97 1.21 17.63 1.24
CA PRO A 97 1.03 18.77 0.35
C PRO A 97 1.88 19.94 0.88
N ASN A 98 2.78 20.45 0.03
CA ASN A 98 3.55 21.66 0.34
C ASN A 98 2.55 22.75 0.76
N ARG A 99 2.64 23.20 2.02
CA ARG A 99 1.87 24.34 2.51
C ARG A 99 2.55 25.65 2.14
#